data_AF-A0A395XX32-F1
#
_entry.id   AF-A0A395XX32-F1
#
_cell.length_a   1.000
_cell.length_b   1.000
_cell.length_c   1.000
_cell.angle_alpha   90.00
_cell.angle_beta   90.00
_cell.angle_gamma   90.00
#
_symmetry.space_group_name_H-M   'P 1'
#
loop_
_entity.id
_entity.type
_entity.pdbx_description
1 polymer ?
#
loop_
_entity_poly.entity_id
_entity_poly.type
_entity_poly.pdbx_seq_one_letter_code
_entity_poly.pdbx_strand_id
1 'polypeptide(L)'
;MCGEPVYKPAQGPVPDFCSDRCRNRWNRLTRTGTSARPRRSCHECGARLDTGTRGEYCGDACRKAHDYKTARDRRTLRSAANAGTIERLRMNADDLLTRAHAIELDTETIRRHGIETRARTHILLMRMLTLAAVHDPRSVTQAGPDGQIGRIIDACDRTGEDGDAERLLRRHGPARGAAGKGEEHAWPSA
;
A
#
# COMPACT_ATOMS: atom_id res chain seq x y z
N MET A 1 -32.75 -33.69 50.62
CA MET A 1 -32.07 -34.20 51.85
C MET A 1 -32.97 -35.13 52.67
N CYS A 2 -34.23 -34.75 52.94
CA CYS A 2 -35.27 -35.68 53.43
C CYS A 2 -36.30 -36.09 52.35
N GLY A 3 -36.33 -35.39 51.21
CA GLY A 3 -37.29 -35.66 50.12
C GLY A 3 -38.59 -34.84 50.22
N GLU A 4 -38.79 -34.11 51.32
CA GLU A 4 -39.95 -33.23 51.47
C GLU A 4 -39.83 -31.97 50.58
N PRO A 5 -40.95 -31.52 50.00
CA PRO A 5 -41.01 -30.27 49.27
C PRO A 5 -40.77 -29.08 50.21
N VAL A 6 -40.05 -28.07 49.72
CA VAL A 6 -39.86 -26.82 50.45
C VAL A 6 -40.95 -25.84 50.02
N TYR A 7 -41.80 -25.44 50.96
CA TYR A 7 -42.90 -24.53 50.68
C TYR A 7 -42.48 -23.07 50.83
N LYS A 8 -42.93 -22.23 49.90
CA LYS A 8 -42.71 -20.78 49.91
C LYS A 8 -43.59 -20.13 50.99
N PRO A 9 -43.02 -19.34 51.93
CA PRO A 9 -43.81 -18.62 52.92
C PRO A 9 -44.58 -17.44 52.29
N ALA A 10 -45.63 -16.98 52.98
CA ALA A 10 -46.49 -15.88 52.50
C ALA A 10 -45.72 -14.56 52.33
N GLN A 11 -44.67 -14.34 53.12
CA GLN A 11 -43.78 -13.17 53.05
C GLN A 11 -42.34 -13.62 53.28
N GLY A 12 -41.40 -13.10 52.46
CA GLY A 12 -39.96 -13.40 52.55
C GLY A 12 -39.43 -14.39 51.51
N PRO A 13 -38.09 -14.61 51.49
CA PRO A 13 -37.43 -15.51 50.55
C PRO A 13 -37.76 -16.98 50.83
N VAL A 14 -37.74 -17.81 49.78
CA VAL A 14 -37.89 -19.26 49.91
C VAL A 14 -36.67 -19.79 50.68
N PRO A 15 -36.86 -20.53 51.77
CA PRO A 15 -35.74 -21.11 52.51
C PRO A 15 -35.06 -22.21 51.68
N ASP A 16 -33.73 -22.34 51.80
CA ASP A 16 -32.98 -23.39 51.08
C ASP A 16 -33.24 -24.82 51.62
N PHE A 17 -33.84 -24.93 52.81
CA PHE A 17 -34.09 -26.19 53.50
C PHE A 17 -35.53 -26.25 54.02
N CYS A 18 -36.15 -27.43 53.95
CA CYS A 18 -37.51 -27.64 54.46
C CYS A 18 -37.62 -27.49 55.99
N SER A 19 -36.51 -27.65 56.73
CA SER A 19 -36.49 -27.56 58.19
C SER A 19 -35.09 -27.29 58.74
N ASP A 20 -35.05 -26.77 59.97
CA ASP A 20 -33.82 -26.59 60.76
C ASP A 20 -33.07 -27.90 60.95
N ARG A 21 -33.79 -29.02 61.05
CA ARG A 21 -33.20 -30.34 61.14
C ARG A 21 -32.45 -30.71 59.87
N CYS A 22 -33.01 -30.43 58.70
CA CYS A 22 -32.33 -30.63 57.41
C CYS A 22 -31.13 -29.69 57.25
N ARG A 23 -31.29 -28.41 57.61
CA ARG A 23 -30.18 -27.45 57.63
C ARG A 23 -29.03 -27.90 58.56
N ASN A 24 -29.34 -28.35 59.77
CA ASN A 24 -28.34 -28.81 60.74
C ASN A 24 -27.69 -30.13 60.33
N ARG A 25 -28.42 -31.06 59.72
CA ARG A 25 -27.86 -32.30 59.15
C ARG A 25 -26.94 -31.99 57.97
N TRP A 26 -27.30 -31.03 57.11
CA TRP A 26 -26.45 -30.59 56.00
C TRP A 26 -25.17 -29.94 56.51
N ASN A 27 -25.29 -29.05 57.50
CA ASN A 27 -24.16 -28.41 58.17
C ASN A 27 -23.26 -29.43 58.88
N ARG A 28 -23.84 -30.52 59.42
CA ARG A 28 -23.07 -31.62 60.01
C ARG A 28 -22.31 -32.40 58.93
N LEU A 29 -22.97 -32.78 57.82
CA LEU A 29 -22.35 -33.51 56.70
C LEU A 29 -21.25 -32.72 55.99
N THR A 30 -21.42 -31.40 55.88
CA THR A 30 -20.39 -30.49 55.33
C THR A 30 -19.20 -30.32 56.28
N ARG A 31 -19.43 -30.33 57.61
CA ARG A 31 -18.34 -30.33 58.61
C ARG A 31 -17.61 -31.67 58.72
N THR A 32 -18.31 -32.79 58.59
CA THR A 32 -17.71 -34.14 58.63
C THR A 32 -17.08 -34.57 57.31
N GLY A 33 -16.94 -33.65 56.34
CA GLY A 33 -16.27 -33.90 55.05
C GLY A 33 -16.95 -34.93 54.14
N THR A 34 -18.14 -35.39 54.52
CA THR A 34 -18.89 -36.47 53.84
C THR A 34 -19.85 -35.92 52.78
N SER A 35 -19.97 -34.60 52.66
CA SER A 35 -20.70 -33.95 51.58
C SER A 35 -19.94 -34.04 50.26
N ALA A 36 -20.63 -34.49 49.21
CA ALA A 36 -20.22 -34.51 47.82
C ALA A 36 -19.76 -33.13 47.29
N ARG A 37 -18.54 -32.69 47.63
CA ARG A 37 -17.85 -31.69 46.82
C ARG A 37 -17.63 -32.29 45.43
N PRO A 38 -17.88 -31.56 44.32
CA PRO A 38 -17.52 -32.05 43.00
C PRO A 38 -16.06 -32.47 43.04
N ARG A 39 -15.82 -33.76 42.74
CA ARG A 39 -14.49 -34.35 42.73
C ARG A 39 -13.65 -33.59 41.71
N ARG A 40 -12.77 -32.71 42.19
CA ARG A 40 -11.85 -31.99 41.30
C ARG A 40 -10.87 -33.00 40.71
N SER A 41 -10.60 -32.87 39.42
CA SER A 41 -9.64 -33.70 38.69
C SER A 41 -8.52 -32.82 38.15
N CYS A 42 -7.31 -33.36 38.09
CA CYS A 42 -6.17 -32.74 37.44
C CYS A 42 -6.51 -32.40 35.98
N HIS A 43 -6.27 -31.16 35.56
CA HIS A 43 -6.55 -30.72 34.19
C HIS A 43 -5.68 -31.40 33.12
N GLU A 44 -4.53 -31.96 33.52
CA GLU A 44 -3.62 -32.64 32.59
C GLU A 44 -3.89 -34.15 32.50
N CYS A 45 -3.95 -34.86 33.64
CA CYS A 45 -4.02 -36.32 33.66
C CYS A 45 -5.36 -36.89 34.16
N GLY A 46 -6.31 -36.05 34.56
CA GLY A 46 -7.62 -36.47 35.07
C GLY A 46 -7.62 -37.14 36.45
N ALA A 47 -6.45 -37.29 37.09
CA ALA A 47 -6.34 -37.86 38.43
C ALA A 47 -7.16 -37.06 39.46
N ARG A 48 -7.75 -37.74 40.43
CA ARG A 48 -8.51 -37.09 41.51
C ARG A 48 -7.59 -36.22 42.36
N LEU A 49 -8.05 -35.02 42.67
CA LEU A 49 -7.36 -34.08 43.56
C LEU A 49 -7.93 -34.21 44.96
N ASP A 50 -7.05 -34.41 45.94
CA ASP A 50 -7.44 -34.51 47.34
C ASP A 50 -7.94 -33.15 47.87
N THR A 51 -8.80 -33.20 48.88
CA THR A 51 -9.51 -32.04 49.45
C THR A 51 -8.59 -30.98 50.09
N GLY A 52 -7.28 -31.25 50.22
CA GLY A 52 -6.25 -30.33 50.70
C GLY A 52 -5.42 -29.65 49.61
N THR A 53 -5.46 -30.14 48.36
CA THR A 53 -4.65 -29.58 47.26
C THR A 53 -5.38 -28.40 46.64
N ARG A 54 -4.88 -27.17 46.88
CA ARG A 54 -5.49 -25.93 46.34
C ARG A 54 -5.17 -25.66 44.85
N GLY A 55 -4.59 -26.62 44.13
CA GLY A 55 -4.16 -26.45 42.73
C GLY A 55 -5.04 -27.17 41.71
N GLU A 56 -4.92 -26.78 40.44
CA GLU A 56 -5.60 -27.39 39.28
C GLU A 56 -4.92 -28.68 38.77
N TYR A 57 -3.72 -28.98 39.29
CA TYR A 57 -2.88 -30.09 38.87
C TYR A 57 -2.52 -30.97 40.06
N CYS A 58 -2.38 -32.27 39.84
CA CYS A 58 -2.00 -33.22 40.90
C CYS A 58 -0.54 -33.08 41.38
N GLY A 59 0.28 -32.33 40.64
CA GLY A 59 1.65 -32.04 41.00
C GLY A 59 2.36 -31.20 39.94
N ASP A 60 3.61 -30.85 40.23
CA ASP A 60 4.45 -29.98 39.39
C ASP A 60 4.70 -30.55 37.99
N ALA A 61 4.79 -31.87 37.86
CA ALA A 61 4.97 -32.54 36.57
C ALA A 61 3.78 -32.29 35.64
N CYS A 62 2.55 -32.46 36.15
CA CYS A 62 1.32 -32.19 35.37
C CYS A 62 1.16 -30.71 35.04
N ARG A 63 1.51 -29.81 35.96
CA ARG A 63 1.52 -28.36 35.69
C ARG A 63 2.48 -28.01 34.55
N LYS A 64 3.73 -28.47 34.63
CA LYS A 64 4.75 -28.23 33.59
C LYS A 64 4.35 -28.84 32.24
N ALA A 65 3.81 -30.04 32.22
CA ALA A 65 3.33 -30.69 31.00
C ALA A 65 2.24 -29.85 30.30
N HIS A 66 1.26 -29.37 31.07
CA HIS A 66 0.22 -28.49 30.57
C HIS A 66 0.79 -27.16 30.04
N ASP A 67 1.72 -26.54 30.78
CA ASP A 67 2.36 -25.29 30.37
C ASP A 67 3.15 -25.45 29.07
N TYR A 68 3.90 -26.55 28.91
CA TYR A 68 4.62 -26.87 27.69
C TYR A 68 3.68 -27.10 26.51
N LYS A 69 2.58 -27.85 26.71
CA LYS A 69 1.55 -28.06 25.68
C LYS A 69 0.92 -26.73 25.25
N THR A 70 0.52 -25.92 26.22
CA THR A 70 -0.07 -24.59 25.97
C THR A 70 0.91 -23.67 25.22
N ALA A 71 2.19 -23.67 25.60
CA ALA A 71 3.22 -22.89 24.92
C ALA A 71 3.47 -23.38 23.49
N ARG A 72 3.45 -24.69 23.26
CA ARG A 72 3.54 -25.31 21.92
C ARG A 72 2.35 -24.88 21.07
N ASP A 73 1.13 -25.01 21.58
CA ASP A 73 -0.10 -24.67 20.86
C ASP A 73 -0.12 -23.18 20.48
N ARG A 74 0.27 -22.29 21.41
CA ARG A 74 0.44 -20.85 21.12
C ARG A 74 1.47 -20.59 20.03
N ARG A 75 2.59 -21.32 20.01
CA ARG A 75 3.62 -21.19 18.98
C ARG A 75 3.09 -21.65 17.61
N THR A 76 2.37 -22.76 17.57
CA THR A 76 1.73 -23.28 16.35
C THR A 76 0.73 -22.28 15.78
N LEU A 77 -0.16 -21.73 16.62
CA LEU A 77 -1.14 -20.72 16.20
C LEU A 77 -0.47 -19.46 15.65
N ARG A 78 0.58 -18.96 16.31
CA ARG A 78 1.36 -17.81 15.80
C ARG A 78 2.04 -18.13 14.47
N SER A 79 2.63 -19.32 14.33
CA SER A 79 3.27 -19.75 13.09
C SER A 79 2.27 -19.81 11.93
N ALA A 80 1.07 -20.35 12.17
CA ALA A 80 0.01 -20.40 11.18
C ALA A 80 -0.48 -19.00 10.77
N ALA A 81 -0.70 -18.10 11.74
CA ALA A 81 -1.08 -16.71 11.47
C ALA A 81 0.00 -15.94 10.69
N ASN A 82 1.27 -16.16 11.05
CA ASN A 82 2.39 -15.55 10.36
C ASN A 82 2.54 -16.09 8.93
N ALA A 83 2.33 -17.38 8.70
CA ALA A 83 2.41 -17.98 7.36
C ALA A 83 1.43 -17.31 6.37
N GLY A 84 0.16 -17.13 6.77
CA GLY A 84 -0.82 -16.42 5.93
C GLY A 84 -0.52 -14.93 5.74
N THR A 85 0.23 -14.32 6.65
CA THR A 85 0.68 -12.93 6.51
C THR A 85 1.87 -12.82 5.56
N ILE A 86 2.84 -13.73 5.68
CA ILE A 86 4.00 -13.83 4.78
C ILE A 86 3.53 -14.06 3.35
N GLU A 87 2.56 -14.95 3.15
CA GLU A 87 2.04 -15.24 1.81
C GLU A 87 1.36 -14.02 1.17
N ARG A 88 0.54 -13.28 1.92
CA ARG A 88 -0.03 -12.01 1.43
C ARG A 88 1.03 -10.98 1.09
N LEU A 89 2.09 -10.87 1.89
CA LEU A 89 3.20 -9.96 1.60
C LEU A 89 3.95 -10.34 0.32
N ARG A 90 4.13 -11.65 0.06
CA ARG A 90 4.72 -12.14 -1.19
C ARG A 90 3.86 -11.81 -2.40
N MET A 91 2.57 -12.14 -2.35
CA MET A 91 1.63 -11.80 -3.42
C MET A 91 1.60 -10.29 -3.71
N ASN A 92 1.62 -9.46 -2.67
CA ASN A 92 1.69 -8.00 -2.82
C ASN A 92 3.02 -7.56 -3.44
N ALA A 93 4.15 -8.16 -3.06
CA ALA A 93 5.43 -7.86 -3.66
C ALA A 93 5.46 -8.22 -5.16
N ASP A 94 4.93 -9.38 -5.53
CA ASP A 94 4.85 -9.83 -6.92
C ASP A 94 3.95 -8.93 -7.79
N ASP A 95 2.81 -8.48 -7.25
CA ASP A 95 1.93 -7.50 -7.91
C ASP A 95 2.65 -6.16 -8.11
N LEU A 96 3.38 -5.66 -7.10
CA LEU A 96 4.15 -4.43 -7.23
C LEU A 96 5.26 -4.53 -8.27
N LEU A 97 5.96 -5.66 -8.34
CA LEU A 97 7.00 -5.90 -9.36
C LEU A 97 6.40 -5.95 -10.77
N THR A 98 5.24 -6.59 -10.93
CA THR A 98 4.53 -6.66 -12.20
C THR A 98 4.10 -5.27 -12.69
N ARG A 99 3.58 -4.44 -11.77
CA ARG A 99 3.20 -3.05 -12.09
C ARG A 99 4.41 -2.18 -12.43
N ALA A 100 5.50 -2.33 -11.68
CA ALA A 100 6.74 -1.61 -11.97
C ALA A 100 7.25 -1.93 -13.38
N HIS A 101 7.25 -3.22 -13.75
CA HIS A 101 7.67 -3.64 -15.09
C HIS A 101 6.75 -3.09 -16.21
N ALA A 102 5.43 -3.06 -15.97
CA ALA A 102 4.50 -2.45 -16.92
C ALA A 102 4.79 -0.95 -17.12
N ILE A 103 5.06 -0.21 -16.04
CA ILE A 103 5.42 1.21 -16.10
C ILE A 103 6.72 1.42 -16.88
N GLU A 104 7.73 0.57 -16.69
CA GLU A 104 8.98 0.64 -17.44
C GLU A 104 8.76 0.46 -18.94
N LEU A 105 7.96 -0.53 -19.34
CA LEU A 105 7.60 -0.79 -20.74
C LEU A 105 6.83 0.37 -21.37
N ASP A 106 5.85 0.93 -20.64
CA ASP A 106 5.08 2.08 -21.11
C ASP A 106 5.96 3.33 -21.25
N THR A 107 6.86 3.55 -20.29
CA THR A 107 7.79 4.69 -20.32
C THR A 107 8.73 4.61 -21.53
N GLU A 108 9.29 3.43 -21.81
CA GLU A 108 10.13 3.23 -22.98
C GLU A 108 9.34 3.40 -24.29
N THR A 109 8.09 2.94 -24.31
CA THR A 109 7.19 3.12 -25.46
C THR A 109 6.92 4.61 -25.71
N ILE A 110 6.57 5.37 -24.68
CA ILE A 110 6.37 6.82 -24.77
C ILE A 110 7.65 7.51 -25.24
N ARG A 111 8.81 7.12 -24.73
CA ARG A 111 10.10 7.68 -25.14
C ARG A 111 10.36 7.47 -26.64
N ARG A 112 10.14 6.25 -27.14
CA ARG A 112 10.30 5.92 -28.58
C ARG A 112 9.33 6.72 -29.45
N HIS A 113 8.05 6.77 -29.08
CA HIS A 113 7.05 7.56 -29.79
C HIS A 113 7.38 9.05 -29.75
N GLY A 114 7.95 9.57 -28.65
CA GLY A 114 8.41 10.94 -28.53
C GLY A 114 9.53 11.27 -29.51
N ILE A 115 10.53 10.39 -29.65
CA ILE A 115 11.63 10.52 -30.61
C ILE A 115 11.09 10.51 -32.05
N GLU A 116 10.22 9.55 -32.38
CA GLU A 116 9.65 9.42 -33.72
C GLU A 116 8.77 10.62 -34.09
N THR A 117 7.91 11.06 -33.17
CA THR A 117 7.05 12.22 -33.36
C THR A 117 7.88 13.48 -33.57
N ARG A 118 8.91 13.70 -32.74
CA ARG A 118 9.84 14.83 -32.88
C ARG A 118 10.52 14.82 -34.25
N ALA A 119 11.02 13.67 -34.71
CA ALA A 119 11.65 13.55 -36.03
C ALA A 119 10.68 13.85 -37.18
N ARG A 120 9.44 13.33 -37.12
CA ARG A 120 8.40 13.63 -38.11
C ARG A 120 8.03 15.11 -38.13
N THR A 121 7.83 15.71 -36.96
CA THR A 121 7.55 17.14 -36.83
C THR A 121 8.69 17.97 -37.42
N HIS A 122 9.95 17.62 -37.14
CA HIS A 122 11.11 18.30 -37.71
C HIS A 122 11.09 18.27 -39.26
N ILE A 123 10.86 17.10 -39.86
CA ILE A 123 10.78 16.97 -41.33
C ILE A 123 9.66 17.85 -41.92
N LEU A 124 8.48 17.89 -41.29
CA LEU A 124 7.37 18.71 -41.75
C LEU A 124 7.68 20.21 -41.64
N LEU A 125 8.28 20.65 -40.53
CA LEU A 125 8.69 22.03 -40.33
C LEU A 125 9.73 22.47 -41.38
N MET A 126 10.75 21.64 -41.62
CA MET A 126 11.78 21.89 -42.64
C MET A 126 11.18 21.99 -44.04
N ARG A 127 10.18 21.15 -44.36
CA ARG A 127 9.48 21.20 -45.66
C ARG A 127 8.62 22.46 -45.81
N MET A 128 7.90 22.87 -44.77
CA MET A 128 7.16 24.14 -44.77
C MET A 128 8.09 25.34 -44.95
N LEU A 129 9.23 25.35 -44.26
CA LEU A 129 10.22 26.41 -44.37
C LEU A 129 10.86 26.46 -45.76
N THR A 130 11.12 25.30 -46.36
CA THR A 130 11.60 25.19 -47.75
C THR A 130 10.57 25.77 -48.73
N LEU A 131 9.30 25.42 -48.58
CA LEU A 131 8.23 25.96 -49.44
C LEU A 131 8.12 27.48 -49.30
N ALA A 132 8.19 28.02 -48.08
CA ALA A 132 8.21 29.46 -47.85
C ALA A 132 9.42 30.13 -48.52
N ALA A 133 10.61 29.57 -48.37
CA ALA A 133 11.83 30.10 -48.98
C ALA A 133 11.80 30.11 -50.51
N VAL A 134 11.19 29.08 -51.13
CA VAL A 134 11.10 28.95 -52.59
C VAL A 134 10.02 29.85 -53.19
N HIS A 135 8.85 29.93 -52.56
CA HIS A 135 7.68 30.59 -53.15
C HIS A 135 7.45 32.03 -52.66
N ASP A 136 7.86 32.37 -51.44
CA ASP A 136 7.80 33.72 -50.90
C ASP A 136 9.05 34.04 -50.05
N PRO A 137 10.21 34.29 -50.69
CA PRO A 137 11.47 34.53 -49.98
C PRO A 137 11.41 35.74 -49.03
N ARG A 138 10.52 36.71 -49.29
CA ARG A 138 10.36 37.92 -48.45
C ARG A 138 9.77 37.57 -47.09
N SER A 139 8.83 36.62 -47.04
CA SER A 139 8.28 36.14 -45.77
C SER A 139 9.36 35.62 -44.81
N VAL A 140 10.43 35.02 -45.35
CA VAL A 140 11.55 34.49 -44.57
C VAL A 140 12.51 35.60 -44.15
N THR A 141 12.85 36.53 -45.05
CA THR A 141 13.79 37.62 -44.71
C THR A 141 13.19 38.61 -43.72
N GLN A 142 11.88 38.85 -43.79
CA GLN A 142 11.16 39.80 -42.93
C GLN A 142 10.49 39.13 -41.71
N ALA A 143 10.67 37.82 -41.50
CA ALA A 143 10.06 37.13 -40.38
C ALA A 143 10.55 37.68 -39.04
N GLY A 144 9.65 38.32 -38.30
CA GLY A 144 9.83 38.62 -36.88
C GLY A 144 9.71 37.35 -36.02
N PRO A 145 10.28 37.35 -34.80
CA PRO A 145 10.34 36.18 -33.91
C PRO A 145 8.94 35.64 -33.54
N ASP A 146 7.99 36.54 -33.30
CA ASP A 146 6.60 36.17 -32.97
C ASP A 146 5.72 35.92 -34.20
N GLY A 147 6.28 36.07 -35.41
CA GLY A 147 5.58 35.75 -36.66
C GLY A 147 5.46 34.25 -36.86
N GLN A 148 4.53 33.81 -37.74
CA GLN A 148 4.36 32.39 -38.06
C GLN A 148 5.66 31.75 -38.57
N ILE A 149 6.37 32.42 -39.49
CA ILE A 149 7.64 31.93 -40.03
C ILE A 149 8.75 31.93 -38.96
N GLY A 150 8.79 32.95 -38.09
CA GLY A 150 9.72 32.98 -36.94
C GLY A 150 9.51 31.79 -36.00
N ARG A 151 8.25 31.49 -35.64
CA ARG A 151 7.91 30.31 -34.85
C ARG A 151 8.27 28.98 -35.52
N ILE A 152 8.17 28.89 -36.86
CA ILE A 152 8.58 27.70 -37.61
C ILE A 152 10.10 27.53 -37.57
N ILE A 153 10.86 28.62 -37.75
CA ILE A 153 12.32 28.64 -37.63
C ILE A 153 12.74 28.14 -36.25
N ASP A 154 12.20 28.73 -35.19
CA ASP A 154 12.49 28.32 -33.82
C ASP A 154 12.09 26.86 -33.54
N ALA A 155 10.96 26.41 -34.11
CA ALA A 155 10.50 25.05 -33.92
C ALA A 155 11.36 24.03 -34.68
N CYS A 156 11.91 24.38 -35.86
CA CYS A 156 12.89 23.54 -36.56
C CYS A 156 14.08 23.28 -35.64
N ASP A 157 14.70 24.33 -35.12
CA ASP A 157 15.90 24.22 -34.29
C ASP A 157 15.63 23.46 -32.98
N ARG A 158 14.47 23.70 -32.34
CA ARG A 158 14.07 22.94 -31.13
C ARG A 158 13.79 21.47 -31.40
N THR A 159 13.33 21.10 -32.59
CA THR A 159 12.98 19.70 -32.92
C THR A 159 14.16 18.94 -33.54
N GLY A 160 15.06 19.62 -34.24
CA GLY A 160 16.33 19.12 -34.74
C GLY A 160 17.50 19.59 -33.89
N GLU A 161 18.48 20.19 -34.56
CA GLU A 161 19.67 20.82 -33.98
C GLU A 161 19.63 22.34 -34.12
N ASP A 162 20.28 23.04 -33.20
CA ASP A 162 20.40 24.50 -33.26
C ASP A 162 21.00 24.95 -34.61
N GLY A 163 20.34 25.91 -35.26
CA GLY A 163 20.72 26.44 -36.56
C GLY A 163 20.36 25.55 -37.76
N ASP A 164 19.58 24.49 -37.59
CA ASP A 164 19.08 23.67 -38.71
C ASP A 164 18.27 24.51 -39.70
N ALA A 165 17.40 25.39 -39.19
CA ALA A 165 16.62 26.29 -40.02
C ALA A 165 17.53 27.21 -40.85
N GLU A 166 18.56 27.77 -40.24
CA GLU A 166 19.51 28.65 -40.94
C GLU A 166 20.33 27.88 -41.98
N ARG A 167 20.80 26.66 -41.65
CA ARG A 167 21.50 25.79 -42.61
C ARG A 167 20.63 25.45 -43.82
N LEU A 168 19.35 25.15 -43.59
CA LEU A 168 18.39 24.88 -44.65
C LEU A 168 18.15 26.12 -45.52
N LEU A 169 17.92 27.28 -44.90
CA LEU A 169 17.68 28.53 -45.62
C LEU A 169 18.89 28.98 -46.43
N ARG A 170 20.13 28.72 -45.98
CA ARG A 170 21.33 28.97 -46.80
C ARG A 170 21.38 28.12 -48.07
N ARG A 171 20.78 26.92 -48.07
CA ARG A 171 20.73 26.03 -49.25
C ARG A 171 19.62 26.41 -50.23
N HIS A 172 18.48 26.90 -49.73
CA HIS A 172 17.25 27.05 -50.53
C HIS A 172 16.72 28.49 -50.65
N GLY A 173 17.18 29.41 -49.81
CA GLY A 173 16.75 30.82 -49.79
C GLY A 173 17.93 31.79 -49.90
N PRO A 174 17.67 33.09 -50.08
CA PRO A 174 18.70 34.11 -50.01
C PRO A 174 19.24 34.17 -48.57
N ALA A 175 20.56 34.14 -48.41
CA ALA A 175 21.20 34.21 -47.10
C ALA A 175 20.64 35.39 -46.30
N ARG A 176 20.14 35.14 -45.08
CA ARG A 176 19.80 36.21 -44.14
C ARG A 176 21.11 36.95 -43.82
N GLY A 177 21.32 38.08 -44.49
CA GLY A 177 22.40 39.01 -44.16
C GLY A 177 22.23 39.47 -42.72
N ALA A 178 23.31 39.40 -41.97
CA ALA A 178 23.39 39.81 -40.57
C ALA A 178 22.72 41.17 -40.35
N ALA A 179 21.62 41.19 -39.61
CA ALA A 179 21.00 42.42 -39.16
C ALA A 179 21.84 43.01 -38.03
N GLY A 180 22.41 44.19 -38.28
CA GLY A 180 22.71 45.18 -37.23
C GLY A 180 24.17 45.34 -36.81
N LYS A 181 25.02 45.90 -37.67
CA LYS A 181 26.03 46.87 -37.21
C LYS A 181 25.60 48.25 -37.71
N GLY A 182 25.49 49.19 -36.77
CA GLY A 182 24.79 50.46 -36.92
C GLY A 182 25.27 51.31 -38.08
N GLU A 183 24.30 51.81 -38.84
CA GLU A 183 24.48 52.97 -39.71
C GLU A 183 24.48 54.23 -38.83
N GLU A 184 25.66 54.82 -38.69
CA GLU A 184 25.88 56.13 -38.09
C GLU A 184 25.34 57.19 -39.07
N HIS A 185 24.14 57.69 -38.79
CA HIS A 185 23.55 58.81 -39.51
C HIS A 185 24.28 60.11 -39.14
N ALA A 186 25.25 60.51 -39.98
CA ALA A 186 25.77 61.87 -39.99
C ALA A 186 24.72 62.82 -40.59
N TRP A 187 24.17 63.70 -39.76
CA TRP A 187 23.37 64.84 -40.21
C TRP A 187 24.29 65.97 -40.70
N PRO A 188 24.00 66.65 -41.82
CA PRO A 188 24.71 67.87 -42.19
C PRO A 188 24.12 69.07 -41.43
N SER A 189 24.99 69.83 -40.78
CA SER A 189 24.64 71.14 -40.21
C SER A 189 24.67 72.20 -41.32
N ALA A 190 23.61 73.00 -41.40
CA ALA A 190 23.55 74.28 -42.08
C ALA A 190 23.07 75.33 -41.08
#